data_AF-A0A654ET41-F1
#
_entry.id   AF-A0A654ET41-F1
#
_cell.length_a   1.000
_cell.length_b   1.000
_cell.length_c   1.000
_cell.angle_alpha   90.00
_cell.angle_beta   90.00
_cell.angle_gamma   90.00
#
_symmetry.space_group_name_H-M   'P 1'
#
loop_
_entity.id
_entity.type
_entity.pdbx_description
1 polymer ?
#
loop_
_entity_poly.entity_id
_entity_poly.type
_entity_poly.pdbx_seq_one_letter_code
_entity_poly.pdbx_strand_id
1 'polypeptide(L)'
;MEVFAYLIFFVYNKKENKYFTIQDVEVKRFNALRTVWGLSQVLSLETFNDPENGYTFEGEQCEFGVDVMVSSPITKWEVVSFDEKLDILKFSWSVKDFSVLKEEFYVSESFSMGGRLWDLQMYPKGDPRRDKKWLSIFLRLSGSETLTVDEKIYVIAHLRVLDPRG
;
A
#
# COMPACT_ATOMS: atom_id res chain seq x y z
N MET A 1 11.88 23.63 13.94
CA MET A 1 10.73 22.71 14.08
C MET A 1 10.16 22.48 12.69
N GLU A 2 9.88 21.23 12.35
CA GLU A 2 9.26 20.87 11.07
C GLU A 2 7.89 20.29 11.33
N VAL A 3 6.91 20.68 10.52
CA VAL A 3 5.54 20.17 10.59
C VAL A 3 5.16 19.66 9.21
N PHE A 4 4.60 18.47 9.16
CA PHE A 4 4.10 17.88 7.92
C PHE A 4 2.57 17.92 7.98
N ALA A 5 1.91 18.41 6.94
CA ALA A 5 0.44 18.43 6.91
C ALA A 5 -0.09 18.12 5.52
N TYR A 6 -1.23 17.42 5.48
CA TYR A 6 -2.05 17.31 4.28
C TYR A 6 -3.01 18.50 4.24
N LEU A 7 -3.17 19.08 3.05
CA LEU A 7 -4.07 20.20 2.80
C LEU A 7 -5.10 19.78 1.76
N ILE A 8 -6.37 19.93 2.10
CA ILE A 8 -7.47 19.74 1.15
C ILE A 8 -8.17 21.08 1.02
N PHE A 9 -8.25 21.59 -0.21
CA PHE A 9 -8.94 22.84 -0.49
C PHE A 9 -10.33 22.55 -1.04
N PHE A 10 -11.30 23.39 -0.67
CA PHE A 10 -12.68 23.24 -1.08
C PHE A 10 -13.22 24.56 -1.65
N VAL A 11 -14.00 24.46 -2.71
CA VAL A 11 -14.83 25.54 -3.23
C VAL A 11 -16.28 25.06 -3.23
N TYR A 12 -17.16 25.75 -2.52
CA TYR A 12 -18.57 25.36 -2.47
C TYR A 12 -19.27 25.68 -3.79
N ASN A 13 -20.04 24.74 -4.29
CA ASN A 13 -20.91 24.90 -5.44
C ASN A 13 -22.38 24.84 -4.97
N LYS A 14 -23.07 25.98 -5.02
CA LYS A 14 -24.47 26.11 -4.56
C LYS A 14 -25.45 25.42 -5.50
N LYS A 15 -25.17 25.37 -6.81
CA LYS A 15 -26.04 24.72 -7.81
C LYS A 15 -26.10 23.21 -7.61
N GLU A 16 -24.96 22.59 -7.31
CA GLU A 16 -24.88 21.16 -7.03
C GLU A 16 -25.07 20.81 -5.55
N ASN A 17 -25.03 21.81 -4.67
CA ASN A 17 -24.99 21.68 -3.21
C ASN A 17 -23.86 20.74 -2.75
N LYS A 18 -22.65 20.93 -3.29
CA LYS A 18 -21.47 20.09 -3.06
C LYS A 18 -20.20 20.94 -3.04
N TYR A 19 -19.13 20.38 -2.49
CA TYR A 19 -17.80 20.98 -2.58
C TYR A 19 -17.01 20.39 -3.73
N PHE A 20 -16.44 21.26 -4.57
CA PHE A 20 -15.34 20.89 -5.44
C PHE A 20 -14.07 20.78 -4.59
N THR A 21 -13.46 19.59 -4.55
CA THR A 21 -12.36 19.27 -3.64
C THR A 21 -11.05 19.10 -4.41
N ILE A 22 -9.98 19.74 -3.95
CA ILE A 22 -8.64 19.59 -4.51
C ILE A 22 -7.76 19.00 -3.42
N GLN A 23 -7.39 17.73 -3.60
CA GLN A 23 -6.48 17.03 -2.73
C GLN A 23 -5.09 17.04 -3.36
N ASP A 24 -4.15 17.63 -2.65
CA ASP A 24 -2.75 17.48 -2.98
C ASP A 24 -2.27 16.11 -2.46
N VAL A 25 -1.74 15.28 -3.35
CA VAL A 25 -1.30 13.91 -3.03
C VAL A 25 -0.03 13.95 -2.17
N GLU A 26 0.71 15.06 -2.21
CA GLU A 26 1.97 15.22 -1.48
C GLU A 26 1.78 15.91 -0.13
N VAL A 27 2.40 15.34 0.91
CA VAL A 27 2.46 15.97 2.24
C VAL A 27 3.27 17.28 2.20
N LYS A 28 2.76 18.34 2.83
CA LYS A 28 3.40 19.65 2.82
C LYS A 28 4.32 19.82 4.02
N ARG A 29 5.59 20.10 3.74
CA ARG A 29 6.63 20.36 4.76
C ARG A 29 6.67 21.84 5.11
N PHE A 30 6.23 22.17 6.31
CA PHE A 30 6.35 23.49 6.92
C PHE A 30 7.64 23.57 7.74
N ASN A 31 8.41 24.64 7.55
CA ASN A 31 9.59 24.95 8.35
C ASN A 31 9.78 26.47 8.42
N ALA A 32 10.83 26.95 9.11
CA ALA A 32 11.08 28.37 9.28
C ALA A 32 11.28 29.15 7.95
N LEU A 33 11.70 28.46 6.88
CA LEU A 33 11.90 29.05 5.55
C LEU A 33 10.66 28.91 4.64
N ARG A 34 9.78 27.93 4.93
CA ARG A 34 8.58 27.65 4.14
C ARG A 34 7.37 27.50 5.06
N THR A 35 6.72 28.62 5.33
CA THR A 35 5.55 28.72 6.22
C THR A 35 4.22 28.75 5.48
N VAL A 36 4.24 28.88 4.15
CA VAL A 36 3.04 29.02 3.30
C VAL A 36 3.02 27.92 2.25
N TRP A 37 1.83 27.34 2.07
CA TRP A 37 1.50 26.38 1.02
C TRP A 37 0.13 26.74 0.44
N GLY A 38 -0.04 26.45 -0.84
CA GLY A 38 -1.27 26.74 -1.57
C GLY A 38 -1.18 26.23 -2.99
N LEU A 39 -2.24 26.46 -3.75
CA LEU A 39 -2.35 26.08 -5.15
C LEU A 39 -2.32 27.36 -5.99
N SER A 40 -1.52 27.37 -7.06
CA SER A 40 -1.44 28.53 -7.96
C SER A 40 -2.71 28.69 -8.81
N GLN A 41 -3.41 27.59 -9.09
CA GLN A 41 -4.66 27.58 -9.82
C GLN A 41 -5.55 26.46 -9.31
N VAL A 42 -6.77 26.82 -8.91
CA VAL A 42 -7.78 25.89 -8.40
C VAL A 42 -8.92 25.75 -9.39
N LEU A 43 -9.46 26.89 -9.83
CA LEU A 43 -10.53 27.01 -10.81
C LEU A 43 -10.18 28.18 -11.73
N SER A 44 -10.59 28.12 -13.00
CA SER A 44 -10.43 29.27 -13.88
C SER A 44 -11.35 30.41 -13.42
N LEU A 45 -10.91 31.66 -13.62
CA LEU A 45 -11.71 32.83 -13.26
C LEU A 45 -13.01 32.88 -14.08
N GLU A 46 -12.97 32.44 -15.34
CA GLU A 46 -14.15 32.33 -16.21
C GLU A 46 -15.16 31.34 -15.64
N THR A 47 -14.73 30.13 -15.29
CA THR A 47 -15.60 29.11 -14.68
C THR A 47 -16.16 29.57 -13.34
N PHE A 48 -15.35 30.25 -12.52
CA PHE A 48 -15.77 30.74 -11.21
C PHE A 48 -16.84 31.84 -11.31
N ASN A 49 -16.65 32.79 -12.22
CA ASN A 49 -17.53 33.97 -12.37
C ASN A 49 -18.77 33.70 -13.22
N ASP A 50 -18.80 32.62 -14.00
CA ASP A 50 -19.97 32.23 -14.76
C ASP A 50 -21.12 31.82 -13.81
N PRO A 51 -22.23 32.58 -13.78
CA PRO A 51 -23.36 32.31 -12.89
C PRO A 51 -23.96 30.91 -13.08
N GLU A 52 -23.81 30.32 -14.27
CA GLU A 52 -24.32 28.99 -14.57
C GLU A 52 -23.55 27.87 -13.84
N ASN A 53 -22.31 28.14 -13.39
CA ASN A 53 -21.50 27.13 -12.70
C ASN A 53 -21.76 27.07 -11.19
N GLY A 54 -22.41 28.08 -10.59
CA GLY A 54 -22.91 28.01 -9.21
C GLY A 54 -21.89 28.20 -8.09
N TYR A 55 -20.67 28.68 -8.39
CA TYR A 55 -19.64 28.98 -7.39
C TYR A 55 -19.79 30.35 -6.72
N THR A 56 -20.43 31.30 -7.40
CA THR A 56 -20.85 32.58 -6.85
C THR A 56 -22.36 32.60 -6.66
N PHE A 57 -22.84 33.19 -5.57
CA PHE A 57 -24.26 33.32 -5.26
C PHE A 57 -24.57 34.66 -4.61
N GLU A 58 -25.83 35.09 -4.67
CA GLU A 58 -26.26 36.37 -4.06
C GLU A 58 -25.42 37.57 -4.54
N GLY A 59 -25.03 37.54 -5.81
CA GLY A 59 -24.26 38.59 -6.48
C GLY A 59 -22.76 38.58 -6.21
N GLU A 60 -22.33 38.37 -4.97
CA GLU A 60 -20.91 38.50 -4.58
C GLU A 60 -20.45 37.51 -3.49
N GLN A 61 -21.30 36.57 -3.09
CA GLN A 61 -20.94 35.59 -2.07
C GLN A 61 -20.36 34.33 -2.70
N CYS A 62 -19.36 33.78 -2.03
CA CYS A 62 -18.74 32.50 -2.35
C CYS A 62 -18.17 31.91 -1.07
N GLU A 63 -18.00 30.59 -1.04
CA GLU A 63 -17.50 29.90 0.14
C GLU A 63 -16.30 29.01 -0.22
N PHE A 64 -15.25 29.14 0.58
CA PHE A 64 -14.01 28.40 0.46
C PHE A 64 -13.69 27.74 1.79
N GLY A 65 -13.05 26.58 1.73
CA GLY A 65 -12.58 25.87 2.90
C GLY A 65 -11.18 25.32 2.70
N VAL A 66 -10.53 25.05 3.83
CA VAL A 66 -9.33 24.22 3.88
C VAL A 66 -9.47 23.24 5.05
N ASP A 67 -9.15 21.97 4.80
CA ASP A 67 -8.97 20.97 5.83
C ASP A 67 -7.48 20.69 5.97
N VAL A 68 -7.00 20.69 7.21
CA VAL A 68 -5.58 20.60 7.56
C VAL A 68 -5.39 19.42 8.48
N MET A 69 -4.81 18.35 7.94
CA MET A 69 -4.47 17.18 8.72
C MET A 69 -2.97 17.17 8.98
N VAL A 70 -2.59 17.50 10.22
CA VAL A 70 -1.18 17.43 10.64
C VAL A 70 -0.76 15.98 10.72
N SER A 71 0.21 15.61 9.90
CA SER A 71 0.87 14.31 9.98
C SER A 71 1.83 14.32 11.15
N SER A 72 1.83 13.24 11.91
CA SER A 72 2.85 13.04 12.95
C SER A 72 4.24 13.15 12.31
N PRO A 73 5.25 13.64 13.03
CA PRO A 73 6.61 13.65 12.51
C PRO A 73 6.93 12.24 12.03
N ILE A 74 7.46 12.11 10.82
CA ILE A 74 7.84 10.83 10.23
C ILE A 74 9.03 10.29 11.05
N THR A 75 8.72 9.68 12.19
CA THR A 75 9.70 9.17 13.17
C THR A 75 10.19 7.77 12.81
N LYS A 76 9.45 7.08 11.93
CA LYS A 76 9.82 5.79 11.36
C LYS A 76 9.52 5.82 9.88
N TRP A 77 10.57 5.96 9.07
CA TRP A 77 10.53 5.68 7.65
C TRP A 77 11.56 4.60 7.35
N GLU A 78 11.25 3.78 6.36
CA GLU A 78 12.16 2.78 5.83
C GLU A 78 12.30 3.07 4.35
N VAL A 79 13.53 3.23 3.87
CA VAL A 79 13.79 3.22 2.44
C VAL A 79 13.87 1.77 2.02
N VAL A 80 12.87 1.35 1.25
CA VAL A 80 12.82 0.05 0.59
C VAL A 80 13.22 0.26 -0.86
N SER A 81 14.36 -0.31 -1.24
CA SER A 81 14.75 -0.50 -2.63
C SER A 81 14.27 -1.87 -3.07
N PHE A 82 13.52 -1.93 -4.16
CA PHE A 82 13.24 -3.19 -4.85
C PHE A 82 14.26 -3.31 -5.97
N ASP A 83 14.93 -4.46 -6.06
CA ASP A 83 15.81 -4.71 -7.19
C ASP A 83 14.98 -4.68 -8.49
N GLU A 84 15.28 -3.72 -9.35
CA GLU A 84 14.59 -3.54 -10.62
C GLU A 84 14.94 -4.71 -11.54
N LYS A 85 13.92 -5.51 -11.89
CA LYS A 85 13.98 -6.75 -12.68
C LYS A 85 14.72 -7.90 -12.00
N LEU A 86 14.01 -8.58 -11.11
CA LEU A 86 14.11 -10.03 -11.06
C LEU A 86 13.34 -10.57 -12.26
N ASP A 87 13.97 -11.42 -13.08
CA ASP A 87 13.22 -12.34 -13.93
C ASP A 87 12.14 -12.99 -13.06
N ILE A 88 10.93 -13.19 -13.58
CA ILE A 88 9.85 -13.84 -12.81
C ILE A 88 10.29 -15.29 -12.55
N LEU A 89 11.05 -15.48 -11.48
CA LEU A 89 11.56 -16.76 -11.06
C LEU A 89 10.38 -17.50 -10.45
N LYS A 90 10.05 -18.64 -11.04
CA LYS A 90 8.95 -19.50 -10.59
C LYS A 90 9.56 -20.73 -9.96
N PHE A 91 9.28 -20.94 -8.68
CA PHE A 91 9.49 -22.22 -8.03
C PHE A 91 8.21 -23.05 -8.09
N SER A 92 8.32 -24.37 -8.24
CA SER A 92 7.18 -25.29 -8.21
C SER A 92 7.57 -26.53 -7.41
N TRP A 93 6.71 -26.92 -6.49
CA TRP A 93 6.90 -28.09 -5.64
C TRP A 93 5.80 -29.11 -5.91
N SER A 94 6.20 -30.32 -6.35
CA SER A 94 5.28 -31.42 -6.60
C SER A 94 5.18 -32.31 -5.36
N VAL A 95 3.98 -32.38 -4.78
CA VAL A 95 3.67 -33.28 -3.66
C VAL A 95 3.01 -34.55 -4.21
N LYS A 96 3.67 -35.69 -4.02
CA LYS A 96 3.13 -37.01 -4.39
C LYS A 96 2.33 -37.59 -3.24
N ASP A 97 1.36 -38.44 -3.60
CA ASP A 97 0.55 -39.22 -2.65
C ASP A 97 -0.07 -38.38 -1.53
N PHE A 98 -0.60 -37.20 -1.88
CA PHE A 98 -1.10 -36.22 -0.91
C PHE A 98 -2.11 -36.82 0.09
N SER A 99 -2.94 -37.76 -0.34
CA SER A 99 -3.96 -38.42 0.48
C SER A 99 -3.39 -39.29 1.61
N VAL A 100 -2.13 -39.73 1.53
CA VAL A 100 -1.51 -40.58 2.55
C VAL A 100 -0.59 -39.82 3.50
N LEU A 101 -0.46 -38.50 3.33
CA LEU A 101 0.38 -37.66 4.20
C LEU A 101 -0.14 -37.66 5.65
N LYS A 102 0.74 -38.01 6.59
CA LYS A 102 0.40 -38.16 8.02
C LYS A 102 0.93 -37.04 8.89
N GLU A 103 2.13 -36.53 8.58
CA GLU A 103 2.78 -35.45 9.33
C GLU A 103 1.95 -34.17 9.33
N GLU A 104 2.18 -33.36 10.37
CA GLU A 104 1.50 -32.08 10.55
C GLU A 104 1.84 -31.09 9.43
N PHE A 105 3.11 -31.05 9.02
CA PHE A 105 3.57 -30.22 7.91
C PHE A 105 4.71 -30.88 7.13
N TYR A 106 4.92 -30.39 5.92
CA TYR A 106 5.99 -30.78 5.01
C TYR A 106 6.67 -29.53 4.48
N VAL A 107 7.96 -29.62 4.19
CA VAL A 107 8.78 -28.52 3.68
C VAL A 107 9.33 -28.91 2.31
N SER A 108 9.34 -27.98 1.36
CA SER A 108 9.98 -28.16 0.05
C SER A 108 11.50 -28.19 0.17
N GLU A 109 12.19 -28.48 -0.94
CA GLU A 109 13.58 -28.06 -1.07
C GLU A 109 13.71 -26.54 -0.97
N SER A 110 14.86 -26.07 -0.49
CA SER A 110 15.16 -24.63 -0.49
C SER A 110 15.48 -24.16 -1.91
N PHE A 111 15.00 -22.97 -2.27
CA PHE A 111 15.23 -22.36 -3.57
C PHE A 111 15.72 -20.92 -3.42
N SER A 112 16.60 -20.49 -4.33
CA SER A 112 17.13 -19.13 -4.33
C SER A 112 16.23 -18.20 -5.15
N MET A 113 15.82 -17.08 -4.55
CA MET A 113 15.03 -16.05 -5.23
C MET A 113 15.28 -14.69 -4.56
N GLY A 114 15.54 -13.66 -5.36
CA GLY A 114 15.85 -12.32 -4.83
C GLY A 114 17.07 -12.32 -3.90
N GLY A 115 18.10 -13.10 -4.23
CA GLY A 115 19.33 -13.18 -3.43
C GLY A 115 19.21 -13.89 -2.08
N ARG A 116 18.04 -14.48 -1.77
CA ARG A 116 17.75 -15.18 -0.51
C ARG A 116 17.31 -16.61 -0.77
N LEU A 117 17.54 -17.49 0.20
CA LEU A 117 17.01 -18.85 0.21
C LEU A 117 15.64 -18.90 0.89
N TRP A 118 14.69 -19.51 0.19
CA TRP A 118 13.30 -19.68 0.63
C TRP A 118 12.91 -21.14 0.62
N ASP A 119 11.90 -21.50 1.41
CA ASP A 119 11.20 -22.78 1.33
C ASP A 119 9.69 -22.60 1.41
N LEU A 120 8.94 -23.57 0.85
CA LEU A 120 7.50 -23.66 1.05
C LEU A 120 7.21 -24.63 2.19
N GLN A 121 6.41 -24.20 3.15
CA GLN A 121 5.88 -25.07 4.20
C GLN A 121 4.38 -25.29 3.99
N MET A 122 3.97 -26.54 3.89
CA MET A 122 2.59 -26.94 3.69
C MET A 122 2.07 -27.73 4.89
N TYR A 123 0.88 -27.38 5.35
CA TYR A 123 0.10 -28.12 6.34
C TYR A 123 -1.11 -28.77 5.65
N PRO A 124 -1.08 -30.08 5.34
CA PRO A 124 -2.16 -30.75 4.61
C PRO A 124 -3.52 -30.64 5.29
N LYS A 125 -3.52 -30.62 6.63
CA LYS A 125 -4.72 -30.53 7.48
C LYS A 125 -4.95 -29.12 8.06
N GLY A 126 -4.20 -28.13 7.56
CA GLY A 126 -4.27 -26.74 8.00
C GLY A 126 -3.36 -26.38 9.18
N ASP A 127 -3.07 -25.08 9.30
CA ASP A 127 -2.22 -24.51 10.36
C ASP A 127 -2.82 -24.79 11.75
N PRO A 128 -2.06 -25.39 12.69
CA PRO A 128 -2.54 -25.68 14.04
C PRO A 128 -2.94 -24.45 14.86
N ARG A 129 -2.46 -23.25 14.48
CA ARG A 129 -2.82 -21.99 15.14
C ARG A 129 -4.17 -21.43 14.68
N ARG A 130 -4.81 -22.07 13.69
CA ARG A 130 -6.10 -21.66 13.11
C ARG A 130 -7.06 -22.84 13.04
N ASP A 131 -8.26 -22.58 12.53
CA ASP A 131 -9.22 -23.63 12.17
C ASP A 131 -8.58 -24.58 11.14
N LYS A 132 -8.32 -25.83 11.55
CA LYS A 132 -7.76 -26.95 10.76
C LYS A 132 -8.69 -27.46 9.64
N LYS A 133 -9.33 -26.54 8.92
CA LYS A 133 -10.37 -26.81 7.90
C LYS A 133 -9.84 -26.71 6.47
N TRP A 134 -8.71 -26.04 6.27
CA TRP A 134 -8.19 -25.68 4.95
C TRP A 134 -6.72 -26.03 4.82
N LEU A 135 -6.30 -26.47 3.63
CA LEU A 135 -4.89 -26.56 3.27
C LEU A 135 -4.21 -25.22 3.52
N SER A 136 -3.09 -25.22 4.25
CA SER A 136 -2.32 -24.00 4.51
C SER A 136 -0.93 -24.13 3.90
N ILE A 137 -0.48 -23.10 3.17
CA ILE A 137 0.83 -23.04 2.53
C ILE A 137 1.47 -21.69 2.90
N PHE A 138 2.73 -21.74 3.32
CA PHE A 138 3.51 -20.58 3.72
C PHE A 138 4.80 -20.51 2.90
N LEU A 139 5.16 -19.30 2.47
CA LEU A 139 6.51 -19.00 2.02
C LEU A 139 7.35 -18.62 3.24
N ARG A 140 8.50 -19.26 3.43
CA ARG A 140 9.39 -18.99 4.55
C ARG A 140 10.79 -18.67 4.08
N LEU A 141 11.43 -17.74 4.78
CA LEU A 141 12.88 -17.59 4.68
C LEU A 141 13.52 -18.86 5.25
N SER A 142 14.45 -19.45 4.50
CA SER A 142 15.08 -20.71 4.89
C SER A 142 15.80 -20.55 6.22
N GLY A 143 15.79 -21.59 7.04
CA GLY A 143 16.49 -21.59 8.33
C GLY A 143 18.00 -21.42 8.24
N SER A 144 18.58 -21.56 7.04
CA SER A 144 20.00 -21.26 6.78
C SER A 144 20.28 -19.77 6.55
N GLU A 145 19.26 -18.93 6.39
CA GLU A 145 19.42 -17.48 6.29
C GLU A 145 19.44 -16.85 7.68
N THR A 146 20.34 -15.90 7.89
CA THR A 146 20.41 -15.09 9.11
C THR A 146 20.14 -13.64 8.76
N LEU A 147 19.09 -13.06 9.34
CA LEU A 147 18.83 -11.62 9.27
C LEU A 147 19.76 -10.88 10.24
N THR A 148 20.26 -9.73 9.81
CA THR A 148 20.91 -8.81 10.77
C THR A 148 19.86 -8.15 11.67
N VAL A 149 20.28 -7.58 12.81
CA VAL A 149 19.37 -7.08 13.88
C VAL A 149 18.35 -6.04 13.38
N ASP A 150 18.71 -5.29 12.34
CA ASP A 150 17.87 -4.22 11.78
C ASP A 150 17.34 -4.56 10.38
N GLU A 151 17.56 -5.78 9.89
CA GLU A 151 17.11 -6.18 8.55
C GLU A 151 15.66 -6.63 8.55
N LYS A 152 14.89 -6.07 7.63
CA LYS A 152 13.51 -6.47 7.34
C LYS A 152 13.41 -6.86 5.88
N ILE A 153 12.77 -7.99 5.61
CA ILE A 153 12.51 -8.45 4.26
C ILE A 153 11.04 -8.21 3.92
N TYR A 154 10.81 -7.49 2.82
CA TYR A 154 9.50 -7.30 2.22
C TYR A 154 9.41 -8.15 0.96
N VAL A 155 8.37 -8.99 0.88
CA VAL A 155 8.17 -9.90 -0.26
C VAL A 155 6.76 -9.73 -0.81
N ILE A 156 6.66 -9.58 -2.13
CA ILE A 156 5.41 -9.75 -2.86
C ILE A 156 5.50 -11.11 -3.55
N ALA A 157 4.62 -12.04 -3.16
CA ALA A 157 4.60 -13.39 -3.71
C ALA A 157 3.21 -13.78 -4.23
N HIS A 158 3.20 -14.52 -5.33
CA HIS A 158 1.98 -15.13 -5.88
C HIS A 158 2.01 -16.64 -5.66
N LEU A 159 1.37 -17.12 -4.58
CA LEU A 159 1.21 -18.55 -4.34
C LEU A 159 -0.02 -19.09 -5.09
N ARG A 160 0.16 -20.23 -5.77
CA ARG A 160 -0.90 -20.94 -6.50
C ARG A 160 -0.81 -22.43 -6.26
N VAL A 161 -1.96 -23.07 -6.04
CA VAL A 161 -2.11 -24.52 -6.15
C VAL A 161 -2.61 -24.80 -7.56
N LEU A 162 -1.89 -25.66 -8.28
CA LEU A 162 -2.26 -26.04 -9.65
C LEU A 162 -3.09 -27.32 -9.59
N ASP A 163 -4.26 -27.34 -10.24
CA ASP A 163 -4.96 -28.60 -10.48
C ASP A 163 -4.19 -29.36 -11.57
N PRO A 164 -3.69 -30.58 -11.30
CA PRO A 164 -3.01 -31.38 -12.32
C PRO A 164 -3.92 -31.78 -13.51
N ARG A 165 -5.23 -31.51 -13.44
CA ARG A 165 -6.21 -31.86 -14.48
C ARG A 165 -6.66 -30.69 -15.38
N GLY A 166 -6.18 -29.46 -15.11
CA GLY A 166 -6.53 -28.26 -15.89
C GLY A 166 -7.71 -27.49 -15.32
#